data_AF-A0A9E7AL54-F1
#
_entry.id   AF-A0A9E7AL54-F1
#
_cell.length_a   1.000
_cell.length_b   1.000
_cell.length_c   1.000
_cell.angle_alpha   90.00
_cell.angle_beta   90.00
_cell.angle_gamma   90.00
#
_symmetry.space_group_name_H-M   'P 1'
#
loop_
_entity.id
_entity.type
_entity.pdbx_description
1 polymer ?
#
loop_
_entity_poly.entity_id
_entity_poly.type
_entity_poly.pdbx_seq_one_letter_code
_entity_poly.pdbx_strand_id
1 'polypeptide(L)' 'MAVCMYVAYVPQIVSNLNGQAGNPLQPLVAAINCSLWVYYGLFKPSRDLPLAAANAPGIFFGLAAFATAL' A
#
# COMPACT_ATOMS: atom_id res chain seq x y z
N MET A 1 4.68 8.45 -10.53
CA MET A 1 3.57 8.89 -9.66
C MET A 1 3.11 7.81 -8.67
N ALA A 2 2.85 6.56 -9.09
CA ALA A 2 2.32 5.52 -8.17
C ALA A 2 3.26 5.16 -6.99
N VAL A 3 4.56 4.92 -7.24
CA VAL A 3 5.53 4.56 -6.18
C VAL A 3 5.68 5.65 -5.12
N CYS A 4 5.60 6.92 -5.51
CA CYS A 4 5.74 8.05 -4.60
C CYS A 4 4.60 8.16 -3.58
N MET A 5 3.41 7.62 -3.88
CA MET A 5 2.29 7.66 -2.93
C MET A 5 2.52 6.72 -1.74
N TYR A 6 3.25 5.62 -1.91
CA TYR A 6 3.44 4.65 -0.82
C TYR A 6 4.49 5.08 0.20
N VAL A 7 5.44 5.93 -0.20
CA VAL A 7 6.35 6.59 0.74
C VAL A 7 5.57 7.50 1.70
N ALA A 8 4.40 8.01 1.31
CA ALA A 8 3.55 8.82 2.19
C ALA A 8 2.96 8.04 3.38
N TYR A 9 2.96 6.70 3.35
CA TYR A 9 2.61 5.89 4.53
C TYR A 9 3.72 5.85 5.58
N VAL A 10 4.98 6.18 5.24
CA VAL A 10 6.08 6.19 6.22
C VAL A 10 5.83 7.20 7.35
N PRO A 11 5.51 8.48 7.07
CA PRO A 11 5.10 9.42 8.12
C PRO A 11 3.92 8.92 8.96
N GLN A 12 2.92 8.27 8.33
CA GLN A 12 1.76 7.74 9.02
C GLN A 12 2.12 6.59 9.97
N ILE A 13 2.99 5.67 9.55
CA ILE A 13 3.52 4.60 10.39
C ILE A 13 4.27 5.18 11.60
N VAL A 14 5.13 6.17 11.38
CA VAL A 14 5.85 6.84 12.47
C VAL A 14 4.88 7.53 13.44
N SER A 15 3.84 8.20 12.94
CA SER A 15 2.80 8.83 13.76
C SER A 15 2.06 7.81 14.62
N ASN A 16 1.64 6.68 14.01
CA ASN A 16 0.97 5.60 14.71
C ASN A 16 1.81 5.06 15.86
N LEU A 17 3.10 4.79 15.61
CA LEU A 17 4.05 4.29 16.62
C LEU A 17 4.32 5.30 17.75
N ASN A 18 4.18 6.60 17.48
CA ASN A 18 4.27 7.66 18.49
C ASN A 18 2.96 7.86 19.27
N GLY A 19 1.99 6.95 19.15
CA GLY A 19 0.71 6.99 19.86
C GLY A 19 -0.32 7.94 19.24
N GLN A 20 -0.05 8.48 18.05
CA GLN A 20 -0.98 9.32 17.28
C GLN A 20 -1.54 8.50 16.11
N ALA A 21 -2.34 7.48 16.45
CA ALA A 21 -2.92 6.56 15.48
C ALA A 21 -3.89 7.30 14.54
N GLY A 22 -3.62 7.21 13.23
CA GLY A 22 -4.53 7.64 12.18
C GLY A 22 -5.65 6.63 11.91
N ASN A 23 -6.55 6.94 10.98
CA ASN A 23 -7.62 6.01 10.59
C ASN A 23 -7.03 4.76 9.89
N PRO A 24 -7.21 3.54 10.43
CA PRO A 24 -6.65 2.30 9.86
C PRO A 24 -7.37 1.86 8.57
N LEU A 25 -8.61 2.28 8.34
CA LEU A 25 -9.39 1.82 7.18
C LEU A 25 -8.78 2.25 5.85
N GLN A 26 -8.24 3.46 5.78
CA GLN A 26 -7.64 3.99 4.55
C GLN A 26 -6.40 3.19 4.09
N PRO A 27 -5.38 2.92 4.95
CA PRO A 27 -4.25 2.09 4.56
C PRO A 27 -4.65 0.64 4.25
N LEU A 28 -5.68 0.08 4.91
CA LEU A 28 -6.21 -1.25 4.58
C LEU A 28 -6.82 -1.31 3.19
N VAL A 29 -7.73 -0.38 2.86
CA VAL A 29 -8.37 -0.32 1.54
C VAL A 29 -7.32 -0.11 0.44
N ALA A 30 -6.30 0.70 0.70
CA ALA A 30 -5.19 0.89 -0.23
C ALA A 30 -4.38 -0.39 -0.45
N ALA A 31 -4.06 -1.14 0.61
CA ALA A 31 -3.35 -2.42 0.49
C ALA A 31 -4.14 -3.45 -0.34
N ILE A 32 -5.46 -3.51 -0.15
CA ILE A 32 -6.35 -4.37 -0.95
C ILE A 32 -6.33 -3.93 -2.42
N ASN A 33 -6.48 -2.63 -2.69
CA ASN A 33 -6.46 -2.11 -4.06
C ASN A 33 -5.13 -2.41 -4.77
N CYS A 34 -4.00 -2.22 -4.08
CA CYS A 34 -2.69 -2.54 -4.62
C CYS A 34 -2.54 -4.04 -4.92
N SER A 35 -3.09 -4.90 -4.05
CA SER A 35 -3.09 -6.35 -4.24
C SER A 35 -3.86 -6.76 -5.50
N LEU A 36 -5.03 -6.15 -5.74
CA LEU A 36 -5.82 -6.36 -6.96
C LEU A 36 -5.06 -5.91 -8.21
N TRP A 37 -4.37 -4.77 -8.17
CA TRP A 37 -3.57 -4.29 -9.29
C TRP A 37 -2.34 -5.15 -9.58
N VAL A 38 -1.66 -5.63 -8.55
CA VAL A 38 -0.55 -6.59 -8.70
C VAL A 38 -1.06 -7.87 -9.34
N TYR A 39 -2.16 -8.43 -8.84
CA TYR A 39 -2.79 -9.61 -9.43
C TYR A 39 -3.14 -9.36 -10.90
N TYR A 40 -3.83 -8.27 -11.21
CA TYR A 40 -4.18 -7.93 -12.58
C TYR A 40 -2.95 -7.81 -13.49
N GLY A 41 -1.89 -7.10 -13.05
CA GLY A 41 -0.67 -6.92 -13.82
C GLY A 41 0.08 -8.23 -14.10
N LEU A 42 0.09 -9.17 -13.15
CA LEU A 42 0.78 -10.46 -13.29
C LEU A 42 0.01 -11.48 -14.14
N PHE A 43 -1.33 -11.45 -14.09
CA PHE A 43 -2.18 -12.49 -14.68
C PHE A 43 -2.95 -12.06 -15.93
N LYS A 44 -2.91 -10.79 -16.35
CA LYS A 44 -3.46 -10.40 -17.65
C LYS A 44 -2.69 -11.07 -18.82
N PRO A 45 -3.34 -11.34 -19.97
CA PRO A 45 -2.74 -12.07 -21.09
C PRO A 45 -1.39 -11.50 -21.58
N SER A 46 -1.26 -10.18 -21.61
CA SER A 46 0.01 -9.48 -21.82
C SER A 46 0.49 -8.89 -20.50
N ARG A 47 1.27 -9.66 -19.74
CA ARG A 47 1.71 -9.27 -18.39
C ARG A 47 2.23 -7.83 -18.35
N ASP A 48 1.69 -7.07 -17.41
CA ASP A 48 2.05 -5.68 -17.15
C ASP A 48 2.88 -5.62 -15.88
N LEU A 49 4.12 -6.08 -16.02
CA LEU A 49 5.11 -6.08 -14.95
C LEU A 49 5.37 -4.66 -14.40
N PRO A 50 5.39 -3.58 -15.22
CA PRO A 50 5.50 -2.22 -14.68
C PRO A 50 4.36 -1.85 -13.73
N LEU A 51 3.10 -2.20 -14.06
CA LEU A 51 1.95 -1.96 -13.19
C LEU A 51 2.04 -2.75 -11.88
N ALA A 52 2.41 -4.03 -11.96
CA ALA A 52 2.58 -4.88 -10.78
C ALA A 52 3.71 -4.35 -9.88
N ALA A 53 4.88 -4.03 -10.45
CA ALA A 53 6.00 -3.47 -9.71
C ALA A 53 5.66 -2.11 -9.08
N ALA A 54 4.86 -1.29 -9.77
CA ALA A 54 4.43 0.00 -9.25
C ALA A 54 3.53 -0.14 -8.01
N ASN A 55 2.63 -1.13 -7.96
CA ASN A 55 1.67 -1.31 -6.87
C ASN A 55 2.17 -2.21 -5.72
N ALA A 56 3.15 -3.08 -5.97
CA ALA A 56 3.66 -4.01 -4.95
C ALA A 56 4.12 -3.33 -3.64
N PRO A 57 4.85 -2.19 -3.65
CA PRO A 57 5.22 -1.49 -2.43
C PRO A 57 4.01 -1.05 -1.59
N GLY A 58 2.91 -0.69 -2.25
CA GLY A 58 1.69 -0.23 -1.57
C GLY A 58 1.01 -1.28 -0.72
N ILE A 59 1.20 -2.56 -1.04
CA ILE A 59 0.72 -3.67 -0.23
C ILE A 59 1.47 -3.67 1.11
N PHE A 60 2.80 -3.62 1.08
CA PHE A 60 3.63 -3.65 2.29
C PHE A 60 3.43 -2.40 3.15
N PHE A 61 3.49 -1.22 2.54
CA PHE A 61 3.33 0.04 3.28
C PHE A 61 1.90 0.24 3.81
N GLY A 62 0.88 -0.12 3.03
CA GLY A 62 -0.51 -0.07 3.47
C GLY A 62 -0.78 -1.04 4.63
N LEU A 63 -0.30 -2.28 4.56
CA LEU A 63 -0.46 -3.24 5.66
C LEU A 63 0.31 -2.81 6.92
N ALA A 64 1.52 -2.26 6.78
CA ALA A 64 2.28 -1.75 7.91
C ALA A 64 1.59 -0.54 8.58
N ALA A 65 1.08 0.40 7.78
CA ALA A 65 0.32 1.56 8.29
C ALA A 65 -1.00 1.13 8.95
N PHE A 66 -1.68 0.11 8.43
CA PHE A 66 -2.85 -0.48 9.07
C PHE A 66 -2.48 -1.13 10.41
N ALA A 67 -1.50 -2.03 10.41
CA ALA A 67 -1.12 -2.80 11.60
C ALA A 67 -0.62 -1.92 12.75
N THR A 68 0.07 -0.82 12.43
CA THR A 68 0.55 0.13 13.46
C THR A 68 -0.54 1.04 14.01
N ALA A 69 -1.65 1.22 13.29
CA ALA A 69 -2.80 2.02 13.76
C ALA A 69 -3.80 1.22 14.61
N LEU A 70 -3.57 -0.09 14.81
CA LEU A 70 -4.32 -0.96 15.72
C LEU A 70 -3.69 -0.97 17.11
#